data_AF-A0AAV7RL86-F1
#
_entry.id   AF-A0AAV7RL86-F1
#
_cell.length_a   1.000
_cell.length_b   1.000
_cell.length_c   1.000
_cell.angle_alpha   90.00
_cell.angle_beta   90.00
_cell.angle_gamma   90.00
#
_symmetry.space_group_name_H-M   'P 1'
#
loop_
_entity.id
_entity.type
_entity.pdbx_description
1 polymer ?
#
loop_
_entity_poly.entity_id
_entity_poly.type
_entity_poly.pdbx_seq_one_letter_code
_entity_poly.pdbx_strand_id
1 'polypeptide(L)'
;MNIAMQGCQQTISGLLAAVNVGKSAILKLRNDESFNSLLDSTNHMTAKYHLNASEVPRLWRIPKSIDDGAAESFHFATMGYYYRPLCFELLDTVFVHLTQRFDQEGIQRYEKLEQMLLTGSGMDSIAQYKEIEPLLLKAQLTILSSMFKYSLVPELADIL
;
A
#
# COMPACT_ATOMS: atom_id res chain seq x y z
N MET A 1 0.87 -4.98 -16.25
CA MET A 1 1.62 -3.72 -16.07
C MET A 1 0.86 -2.86 -15.05
N ASN A 2 1.54 -2.30 -14.04
CA ASN A 2 0.90 -1.65 -12.90
C ASN A 2 0.52 -0.20 -13.26
N ILE A 3 -0.78 0.12 -13.37
CA ILE A 3 -1.27 1.47 -13.75
C ILE A 3 -0.75 2.55 -12.78
N ALA A 4 -0.57 2.22 -11.50
CA ALA A 4 0.00 3.13 -10.51
C ALA A 4 1.44 3.57 -10.82
N MET A 5 2.16 2.82 -11.67
CA MET A 5 3.55 3.10 -12.08
C MET A 5 3.63 3.76 -13.47
N GLN A 6 2.50 4.12 -14.07
CA GLN A 6 2.44 4.71 -15.42
C GLN A 6 2.39 6.25 -15.42
N GLY A 7 2.44 6.89 -14.24
CA GLY A 7 2.47 8.35 -14.15
C GLY A 7 3.82 8.91 -14.58
N CYS A 8 3.86 9.69 -15.65
CA CYS A 8 5.08 10.33 -16.19
C CYS A 8 5.74 11.39 -15.27
N GLN A 9 5.26 11.61 -14.04
CA GLN A 9 5.74 12.68 -13.17
C GLN A 9 6.23 12.19 -11.80
N GLN A 10 6.36 10.89 -11.59
CA GLN A 10 6.81 10.36 -10.31
C GLN A 10 7.96 9.38 -10.48
N THR A 11 8.95 9.51 -9.60
CA THR A 11 10.04 8.55 -9.45
C THR A 11 9.54 7.29 -8.75
N ILE A 12 10.14 6.14 -9.07
CA ILE A 12 9.87 4.86 -8.42
C ILE A 12 10.21 4.95 -6.92
N SER A 13 11.33 5.59 -6.59
CA SER A 13 11.72 5.91 -5.21
C SER A 13 10.69 6.78 -4.48
N GLY A 14 10.16 7.82 -5.13
CA GLY A 14 9.11 8.68 -4.57
C GLY A 14 7.79 7.91 -4.34
N LEU A 15 7.42 7.04 -5.27
CA LEU A 15 6.26 6.15 -5.13
C LEU A 15 6.43 5.19 -3.96
N LEU A 16 7.58 4.54 -3.82
CA LEU A 16 7.87 3.62 -2.71
C LEU A 16 7.83 4.36 -1.37
N ALA A 17 8.36 5.58 -1.30
CA ALA A 17 8.26 6.42 -0.12
C ALA A 17 6.80 6.74 0.24
N ALA A 18 5.97 7.11 -0.74
CA ALA A 18 4.54 7.37 -0.52
C ALA A 18 3.80 6.12 -0.05
N VAL A 19 4.09 4.95 -0.63
CA VAL A 19 3.53 3.65 -0.19
C VAL A 19 3.94 3.35 1.25
N ASN A 20 5.19 3.62 1.64
CA ASN A 20 5.65 3.41 3.01
C ASN A 20 4.95 4.35 4.00
N VAL A 21 4.70 5.61 3.62
CA VAL A 21 3.87 6.53 4.41
C VAL A 21 2.45 5.95 4.57
N GLY A 22 1.83 5.50 3.49
CA GLY A 22 0.50 4.87 3.54
C GLY A 22 0.45 3.63 4.43
N LYS A 23 1.44 2.74 4.32
CA LYS A 23 1.59 1.56 5.20
C LYS A 23 1.70 1.97 6.67
N SER A 24 2.50 3.00 6.97
CA SER A 24 2.64 3.51 8.34
C SER A 24 1.34 4.08 8.89
N ALA A 25 0.53 4.74 8.05
CA ALA A 25 -0.77 5.26 8.43
C ALA A 25 -1.77 4.13 8.74
N ILE A 26 -1.80 3.08 7.91
CA ILE A 26 -2.65 1.90 8.12
C ILE A 26 -2.30 1.21 9.44
N LEU A 27 -1.01 1.03 9.73
CA LEU A 27 -0.57 0.43 11.00
C LEU A 27 -0.99 1.26 12.21
N LYS A 28 -0.97 2.60 12.11
CA LYS A 28 -1.45 3.48 13.19
C LYS A 28 -2.95 3.36 13.44
N LEU A 29 -3.74 3.08 12.40
CA LEU A 29 -5.18 2.85 12.52
C LEU A 29 -5.54 1.51 13.17
N ARG A 30 -4.58 0.58 13.24
CA ARG A 30 -4.74 -0.74 13.86
C ARG A 30 -4.58 -0.66 15.38
N ASN A 31 -5.36 0.19 16.03
CA ASN A 31 -5.44 0.28 17.49
C ASN A 31 -6.90 0.37 17.94
N ASP A 32 -7.15 0.02 19.20
CA ASP A 32 -8.50 0.04 19.76
C ASP A 32 -9.05 1.46 19.90
N GLU A 33 -8.17 2.44 20.12
CA GLU A 33 -8.53 3.86 20.23
C GLU A 33 -9.07 4.43 18.92
N SER A 34 -8.40 4.17 17.79
CA SER A 34 -8.90 4.64 16.47
C SER A 34 -10.17 3.92 16.09
N PHE A 35 -10.30 2.63 16.42
CA PHE A 35 -11.54 1.89 16.20
C PHE A 35 -12.70 2.48 17.00
N ASN A 36 -12.51 2.74 18.29
CA ASN A 36 -13.54 3.36 19.14
C ASN A 36 -13.89 4.76 18.64
N SER A 37 -12.90 5.57 18.26
CA SER A 37 -13.14 6.90 17.66
C SER A 37 -13.95 6.82 16.37
N LEU A 38 -13.68 5.84 15.51
CA LEU A 38 -14.45 5.59 14.29
C LEU A 38 -15.89 5.18 14.61
N LEU A 39 -16.07 4.31 15.60
CA LEU A 39 -17.39 3.84 16.03
C LEU A 39 -18.22 4.99 16.62
N ASP A 40 -17.60 5.84 17.45
CA ASP A 40 -18.24 7.03 18.03
C ASP A 40 -18.62 8.04 16.95
N SER A 41 -17.74 8.30 15.98
CA SER A 41 -18.04 9.15 14.82
C SER A 41 -19.22 8.61 14.01
N THR A 42 -19.26 7.29 13.80
CA THR A 42 -20.36 6.62 13.09
C THR A 42 -21.67 6.78 13.87
N ASN A 43 -21.67 6.51 15.17
CA ASN A 43 -22.84 6.67 16.04
C ASN A 43 -23.34 8.12 16.05
N HIS A 44 -22.42 9.10 16.10
CA HIS A 44 -22.76 10.52 16.02
C HIS A 44 -23.42 10.88 14.68
N MET A 45 -22.90 10.37 13.56
CA MET A 45 -23.49 10.59 12.23
C MET A 45 -24.87 9.93 12.11
N THR A 46 -25.03 8.71 12.59
CA THR A 46 -26.33 8.02 12.62
C THR A 46 -27.36 8.82 13.41
N ALA A 47 -26.99 9.35 14.57
CA ALA A 47 -27.87 10.21 15.37
C ALA A 47 -28.18 11.54 14.65
N LYS A 48 -27.18 12.17 14.02
CA LYS A 48 -27.32 13.44 13.30
C LYS A 48 -28.27 13.34 12.10
N TYR A 49 -28.23 12.23 11.37
CA TYR A 49 -29.04 12.01 10.17
C TYR A 49 -30.31 11.20 10.43
N HIS A 50 -30.63 10.90 11.70
CA HIS A 50 -31.77 10.06 12.09
C HIS A 50 -31.83 8.73 11.33
N LEU A 51 -30.67 8.13 11.08
CA LEU A 51 -30.57 6.82 10.43
C LEU A 51 -30.92 5.73 11.44
N ASN A 52 -31.32 4.57 10.94
CA ASN A 52 -31.49 3.39 11.77
C ASN A 52 -30.16 3.07 12.48
N ALA A 53 -30.25 2.71 13.76
CA ALA A 53 -29.09 2.27 14.51
C ALA A 53 -28.42 1.09 13.79
N SER A 54 -27.10 1.10 13.70
CA SER A 54 -26.38 -0.05 13.16
C SER A 54 -26.67 -1.26 14.05
N GLU A 55 -27.15 -2.35 13.43
CA GLU A 55 -27.43 -3.61 14.09
C GLU A 55 -26.36 -4.63 13.74
N VAL A 56 -26.09 -5.58 14.64
CA VAL A 56 -25.27 -6.75 14.31
C VAL A 56 -26.01 -7.55 13.22
N PRO A 57 -25.33 -7.96 12.13
CA PRO A 57 -25.96 -8.76 11.09
C PRO A 57 -26.62 -10.01 11.65
N ARG A 58 -27.80 -10.36 11.11
CA ARG A 58 -28.52 -11.57 11.51
C ARG A 58 -27.69 -12.79 11.13
N LEU A 59 -27.24 -13.54 12.14
CA LEU A 59 -26.57 -14.81 11.93
C LEU A 59 -27.57 -15.86 11.46
N TRP A 60 -27.21 -16.62 10.44
CA TRP A 60 -28.01 -17.74 9.95
C TRP A 60 -28.12 -18.80 11.04
N ARG A 61 -29.36 -19.22 11.32
CA ARG A 61 -29.62 -20.31 12.26
C ARG A 61 -29.40 -21.64 11.55
N ILE A 62 -28.59 -22.51 12.13
CA ILE A 62 -28.38 -23.86 11.61
C ILE A 62 -29.72 -24.62 11.66
N PRO A 63 -30.07 -25.40 10.61
CA PRO A 63 -31.27 -26.21 10.61
C PRO A 63 -31.30 -27.19 11.80
N LYS A 64 -32.46 -27.32 12.46
CA LYS A 64 -32.66 -28.19 13.64
C LYS A 64 -32.35 -29.68 13.40
N SER A 65 -32.24 -30.10 12.15
CA SER A 65 -31.88 -31.48 11.78
C SER A 65 -30.40 -31.80 11.96
N ILE A 66 -29.53 -30.78 12.07
CA ILE A 66 -28.07 -30.93 12.14
C ILE A 66 -27.56 -30.68 13.56
N ASP A 67 -28.33 -29.96 14.38
CA ASP A 67 -27.94 -29.51 15.72
C ASP A 67 -28.91 -30.11 16.75
N ASP A 68 -28.41 -30.96 17.65
CA ASP A 68 -29.18 -31.61 18.73
C ASP A 68 -29.65 -30.63 19.82
N GLY A 69 -29.48 -29.32 19.61
CA GLY A 69 -30.02 -28.26 20.45
C GLY A 69 -29.32 -28.12 21.81
N ALA A 70 -28.17 -28.77 22.00
CA ALA A 70 -27.42 -28.78 23.26
C ALA A 70 -26.50 -27.56 23.43
N ALA A 71 -26.19 -26.81 22.35
CA ALA A 71 -25.34 -25.63 22.39
C ALA A 71 -26.15 -24.35 22.10
N GLU A 72 -25.96 -23.31 22.92
CA GLU A 72 -26.49 -21.98 22.62
C GLU A 72 -25.84 -21.45 21.32
N SER A 73 -26.67 -20.90 20.43
CA SER A 73 -26.18 -20.29 19.20
C SER A 73 -25.29 -19.10 19.53
N PHE A 74 -24.08 -19.07 18.98
CA PHE A 74 -23.15 -17.96 19.16
C PHE A 74 -23.78 -16.65 18.66
N HIS A 75 -23.82 -15.64 19.52
CA HIS A 75 -24.29 -14.30 19.22
C HIS A 75 -23.24 -13.28 19.65
N PHE A 76 -22.96 -12.30 18.78
CA PHE A 76 -22.09 -11.19 19.17
C PHE A 76 -22.84 -10.27 20.12
N ALA A 77 -22.29 -10.06 21.32
CA ALA A 77 -22.92 -9.27 22.37
C ALA A 77 -22.98 -7.75 22.08
N THR A 78 -22.09 -7.25 21.22
CA THR A 78 -22.04 -5.81 20.89
C THR A 78 -21.50 -5.62 19.48
N MET A 79 -21.92 -4.54 18.81
CA MET A 79 -21.37 -4.13 17.52
C MET A 79 -19.84 -4.05 17.49
N GLY A 80 -19.23 -3.52 18.56
CA GLY A 80 -17.78 -3.46 18.70
C GLY A 80 -17.12 -4.83 18.59
N TYR A 81 -17.73 -5.88 19.16
CA TYR A 81 -17.20 -7.24 19.06
C TYR A 81 -17.32 -7.84 17.66
N TYR A 82 -18.32 -7.42 16.88
CA TYR A 82 -18.50 -7.90 15.51
C TYR A 82 -17.61 -7.16 14.51
N TYR A 83 -17.64 -5.83 14.53
CA TYR A 83 -16.96 -5.02 13.51
C TYR A 83 -15.47 -4.84 13.77
N ARG A 84 -14.99 -4.91 15.02
CA ARG A 84 -13.57 -4.79 15.33
C ARG A 84 -12.70 -5.82 14.60
N PRO A 85 -12.96 -7.13 14.69
CA PRO A 85 -12.15 -8.11 13.96
C PRO A 85 -12.23 -7.89 12.45
N LEU A 86 -13.40 -7.54 11.90
CA LEU A 86 -13.57 -7.26 10.46
C LEU A 86 -12.78 -6.03 10.01
N CYS A 87 -12.78 -4.95 10.80
CA CYS A 87 -12.00 -3.75 10.53
C CYS A 87 -10.51 -4.05 10.55
N PHE A 88 -10.03 -4.81 11.53
CA PHE A 88 -8.61 -5.17 11.61
C PHE A 88 -8.21 -6.14 10.52
N GLU A 89 -9.06 -7.11 10.18
CA GLU A 89 -8.84 -8.01 9.05
C GLU A 89 -8.75 -7.24 7.72
N LEU A 90 -9.61 -6.24 7.51
CA LEU A 90 -9.54 -5.37 6.34
C LEU A 90 -8.21 -4.59 6.30
N LEU A 91 -7.80 -3.98 7.42
CA LEU A 91 -6.53 -3.25 7.50
C LEU A 91 -5.33 -4.16 7.24
N ASP A 92 -5.33 -5.36 7.84
CA ASP A 92 -4.28 -6.37 7.68
C ASP A 92 -4.23 -6.86 6.22
N THR A 93 -5.39 -7.08 5.59
CA THR A 93 -5.50 -7.47 4.18
C THR A 93 -4.94 -6.40 3.25
N VAL A 94 -5.32 -5.14 3.46
CA VAL A 94 -4.79 -4.01 2.66
C VAL A 94 -3.28 -3.88 2.85
N PHE A 95 -2.78 -4.01 4.08
CA PHE A 95 -1.36 -3.95 4.37
C PHE A 95 -0.57 -5.05 3.67
N VAL A 96 -1.07 -6.29 3.72
CA VAL A 96 -0.47 -7.44 3.03
C VAL A 96 -0.46 -7.22 1.52
N HIS A 97 -1.57 -6.79 0.92
CA HIS A 97 -1.63 -6.54 -0.52
C HIS A 97 -0.72 -5.39 -0.96
N LEU A 98 -0.62 -4.30 -0.20
CA LEU A 98 0.34 -3.24 -0.47
C LEU A 98 1.78 -3.73 -0.38
N THR A 99 2.07 -4.61 0.57
CA THR A 99 3.40 -5.20 0.71
C THR A 99 3.72 -6.12 -0.45
N GLN A 100 2.87 -7.09 -0.75
CA GLN A 100 3.05 -8.00 -1.87
C GLN A 100 3.14 -7.30 -3.24
N ARG A 101 2.45 -6.17 -3.41
CA ARG A 101 2.46 -5.42 -4.67
C ARG A 101 3.72 -4.58 -4.86
N PHE A 102 4.25 -3.97 -3.81
CA PHE A 102 5.35 -3.01 -3.90
C PHE A 102 6.71 -3.54 -3.43
N ASP A 103 6.73 -4.62 -2.65
CA ASP A 103 7.95 -5.31 -2.23
C ASP A 103 8.24 -6.51 -3.16
N GLN A 104 8.31 -6.20 -4.45
CA GLN A 104 8.64 -7.18 -5.49
C GLN A 104 10.06 -6.92 -5.98
N GLU A 105 10.83 -7.99 -6.23
CA GLU A 105 12.20 -7.86 -6.75
C GLU A 105 12.27 -7.00 -8.03
N GLY A 106 11.25 -7.10 -8.90
CA GLY A 106 11.18 -6.30 -10.11
C GLY A 106 11.17 -4.80 -9.82
N ILE A 107 10.40 -4.36 -8.83
CA ILE A 107 10.32 -2.94 -8.43
C ILE A 107 11.64 -2.48 -7.82
N GLN A 108 12.30 -3.32 -7.02
CA GLN A 108 13.63 -3.03 -6.47
C GLN A 108 14.69 -2.88 -7.58
N ARG A 109 14.60 -3.67 -8.67
CA ARG A 109 15.49 -3.50 -9.83
C ARG A 109 15.25 -2.17 -10.54
N TYR A 110 14.00 -1.76 -10.69
CA TYR A 110 13.66 -0.47 -11.27
C TYR A 110 14.10 0.70 -10.39
N GLU A 111 14.00 0.59 -9.07
CA GLU A 111 14.51 1.59 -8.13
C GLU A 111 16.04 1.75 -8.25
N LYS A 112 16.79 0.64 -8.31
CA LYS A 112 18.25 0.67 -8.53
C LYS A 112 18.63 1.30 -9.88
N LEU A 113 17.87 0.98 -10.93
CA LEU A 113 18.08 1.55 -12.26
C LEU A 113 17.82 3.05 -12.26
N GLU A 114 16.73 3.50 -11.64
CA GLU A 114 16.42 4.91 -11.45
C GLU A 114 17.52 5.64 -10.67
N GLN A 115 17.95 5.08 -9.53
CA GLN A 115 19.02 5.67 -8.73
C GLN A 115 20.31 5.79 -9.53
N MET A 116 20.65 4.78 -10.34
CA MET A 116 21.83 4.85 -11.19
C MET A 116 21.71 5.92 -12.27
N LEU A 117 20.55 6.04 -12.93
CA LEU A 117 20.33 7.10 -13.93
C LEU A 117 20.38 8.51 -13.30
N LEU A 118 19.86 8.68 -12.09
CA LEU A 118 19.82 9.99 -11.42
C LEU A 118 21.14 10.39 -10.75
N THR A 119 21.90 9.43 -10.22
CA THR A 119 23.11 9.72 -9.40
C THR A 119 24.42 9.27 -10.06
N GLY A 120 24.37 8.46 -11.10
CA GLY A 120 25.55 7.84 -11.72
C GLY A 120 26.24 6.78 -10.84
N SER A 121 25.62 6.38 -9.72
CA SER A 121 26.14 5.38 -8.77
C SER A 121 25.44 4.02 -8.93
N GLY A 122 26.07 2.92 -8.51
CA GLY A 122 25.42 1.60 -8.48
C GLY A 122 25.43 0.80 -9.81
N MET A 123 26.39 1.09 -10.69
CA MET A 123 26.61 0.42 -11.99
C MET A 123 26.70 -1.11 -11.92
N ASP A 124 27.10 -1.67 -10.77
CA ASP A 124 27.19 -3.12 -10.54
C ASP A 124 25.83 -3.83 -10.74
N SER A 125 24.72 -3.12 -10.54
CA SER A 125 23.35 -3.65 -10.70
C SER A 125 22.95 -3.88 -12.17
N ILE A 126 23.73 -3.32 -13.11
CA ILE A 126 23.44 -3.35 -14.55
C ILE A 126 24.38 -4.30 -15.30
N ALA A 127 25.38 -4.88 -14.63
CA ALA A 127 26.29 -5.86 -15.22
C ALA A 127 25.59 -7.10 -15.84
N GLN A 128 24.33 -7.34 -15.48
CA GLN A 128 23.46 -8.36 -16.09
C GLN A 128 23.00 -8.03 -17.52
N TYR A 129 23.02 -6.76 -17.93
CA TYR A 129 22.63 -6.29 -19.26
C TYR A 129 23.88 -6.12 -20.14
N LYS A 130 24.05 -7.03 -21.10
CA LYS A 130 25.24 -7.05 -21.98
C LYS A 130 25.22 -5.93 -23.02
N GLU A 131 24.04 -5.37 -23.26
CA GLU A 131 23.79 -4.27 -24.19
C GLU A 131 24.29 -2.92 -23.65
N ILE A 132 24.55 -2.82 -22.34
CA ILE A 132 24.91 -1.58 -21.69
C ILE A 132 26.41 -1.60 -21.38
N GLU A 133 27.15 -0.66 -21.99
CA GLU A 133 28.56 -0.46 -21.71
C GLU A 133 28.74 0.44 -20.47
N PRO A 134 29.15 -0.09 -19.30
CA PRO A 134 29.04 0.65 -18.03
C PRO A 134 29.96 1.87 -17.94
N LEU A 135 31.15 1.77 -18.54
CA LEU A 135 32.14 2.85 -18.52
C LEU A 135 31.69 4.04 -19.38
N LEU A 136 31.14 3.75 -20.56
CA LEU A 136 30.60 4.76 -21.46
C LEU A 136 29.40 5.47 -20.80
N LEU A 137 28.47 4.68 -20.25
CA LEU A 137 27.30 5.22 -19.57
C LEU A 137 27.69 6.10 -18.37
N LYS A 138 28.71 5.70 -17.60
CA LYS A 138 29.22 6.50 -16.48
C LYS A 138 29.77 7.85 -16.94
N ALA A 139 30.56 7.86 -18.02
CA ALA A 139 31.09 9.09 -18.58
C ALA A 139 29.97 10.01 -19.07
N GLN A 140 28.97 9.45 -19.78
CA GLN A 140 27.79 10.18 -20.26
C GLN A 140 27.00 10.80 -19.11
N LEU A 141 26.64 10.03 -18.09
CA LEU A 141 25.89 10.53 -16.93
C LEU A 141 26.66 11.60 -16.15
N THR A 142 27.99 11.46 -16.05
CA THR A 142 28.84 12.47 -15.39
C THR A 142 28.80 13.80 -16.14
N ILE A 143 28.97 13.77 -17.47
CA ILE A 143 28.87 14.97 -18.31
C ILE A 143 27.48 15.59 -18.17
N LEU A 144 26.43 14.77 -18.30
CA LEU A 144 25.04 15.22 -18.25
C LEU A 144 24.69 15.85 -16.89
N SER A 145 25.13 15.28 -15.78
CA SER A 145 24.96 15.84 -14.43
C SER A 145 25.72 17.15 -14.21
N SER A 146 26.81 17.38 -14.95
CA SER A 146 27.56 18.64 -14.89
C SER A 146 26.96 19.75 -15.73
N MET A 147 26.26 19.40 -16.82
CA MET A 147 25.68 20.36 -17.76
C MET A 147 24.22 20.70 -17.43
N PHE A 148 23.47 19.78 -16.83
CA PHE A 148 22.04 19.92 -16.59
C PHE A 148 21.66 19.55 -15.16
N LYS A 149 20.68 20.28 -14.60
CA LYS A 149 20.01 19.92 -13.34
C LYS A 149 18.71 19.21 -13.69
N TYR A 150 18.56 17.98 -13.26
CA TYR A 150 17.35 17.17 -13.44
C TYR A 150 17.03 16.42 -12.15
N SER A 151 15.76 16.10 -11.95
CA SER A 151 15.28 15.38 -10.76
C SER A 151 14.39 14.19 -11.11
N LEU A 152 13.92 14.12 -12.35
CA LEU A 152 13.05 13.06 -12.86
C LEU A 152 13.70 12.35 -14.07
N VAL A 153 13.45 11.05 -14.22
CA VAL A 153 13.94 10.26 -15.37
C VAL A 153 13.37 10.74 -16.72
N PRO A 154 12.10 11.18 -16.83
CA PRO A 154 11.57 11.76 -18.07
C PRO A 154 12.28 13.05 -18.49
N GLU A 155 12.68 13.91 -17.54
CA GLU A 155 13.47 15.12 -17.84
C GLU A 155 14.83 14.76 -18.45
N LEU A 156 15.44 13.66 -17.97
CA LEU A 156 16.67 13.12 -18.57
C LEU A 156 16.43 12.61 -20.00
N ALA A 157 15.29 11.97 -20.25
CA ALA A 157 14.93 11.44 -21.56
C ALA A 157 14.68 12.54 -22.60
N ASP A 158 14.22 13.72 -22.18
CA ASP A 158 14.05 14.87 -23.07
C ASP A 158 15.38 15.59 -23.39
N ILE A 159 16.44 15.34 -22.60
CA ILE A 159 17.77 15.94 -22.77
C ILE A 159 18.69 15.06 -23.64
N LEU A 160 18.45 13.74 -23.67
CA LEU A 160 19.21 12.74 -24.43
C LEU A 160 18.71 12.58 -25.86
#